data_AF-S9W711-F1
#
_entry.id   AF-S9W711-F1
#
_cell.length_a   1.000
_cell.length_b   1.000
_cell.length_c   1.000
_cell.angle_alpha   90.00
_cell.angle_beta   90.00
_cell.angle_gamma   90.00
#
_symmetry.space_group_name_H-M   'P 1'
#
loop_
_entity.id
_entity.type
_entity.pdbx_description
1 polymer ?
#
loop_
_entity_poly.entity_id
_entity_poly.type
_entity_poly.pdbx_seq_one_letter_code
_entity_poly.pdbx_strand_id
1 'polypeptide(L)'
;MSKLGKFFKGGGSSKSRAAPSPQEALARLRETEEMLGKKQEYLENRIQRELSLAKKHGTRNKRAALQALKRKKRYEKQLTQIDGTLSTIEFQREALENSHTNTEVLRNMGLAAKAMKAVHENMDVNKIDDLMQEITEQQDIAQEISEAFSQRVGFGDDFDEDELMAELEELEQEELNKKMTNIRLPSVPSSSLPAQPDRVPGRMPSVPSSAHRARAASSRRAEEEDDDIKQLAAWAT
;
A
#
# COMPACT_ATOMS: atom_id res chain seq x y z
N MET A 1 39.51 -41.76 -28.50
CA MET A 1 39.97 -40.48 -29.07
C MET A 1 38.79 -39.51 -29.08
N SER A 2 38.91 -38.42 -28.34
CA SER A 2 37.86 -37.42 -28.05
C SER A 2 37.30 -36.73 -29.29
N LYS A 3 35.98 -36.55 -29.31
CA LYS A 3 35.28 -35.54 -30.11
C LYS A 3 34.35 -34.73 -29.19
N LEU A 4 34.95 -33.90 -28.33
CA LEU A 4 34.26 -32.94 -27.48
C LEU A 4 35.08 -31.65 -27.41
N GLY A 5 35.00 -30.83 -28.46
CA GLY A 5 35.66 -29.54 -28.44
C GLY A 5 35.59 -28.84 -29.77
N LYS A 6 34.52 -28.06 -29.97
CA LYS A 6 34.45 -26.85 -30.82
C LYS A 6 32.99 -26.46 -31.06
N PHE A 7 32.30 -25.96 -30.03
CA PHE A 7 31.03 -25.22 -30.21
C PHE A 7 30.87 -24.03 -29.24
N PHE A 8 31.98 -23.44 -28.79
CA PHE A 8 31.96 -22.13 -28.11
C PHE A 8 32.97 -21.19 -28.76
N LYS A 9 32.61 -20.66 -29.94
CA LYS A 9 33.26 -19.50 -30.54
C LYS A 9 32.25 -18.74 -31.40
N GLY A 10 31.60 -17.77 -30.77
CA GLY A 10 30.68 -16.79 -31.34
C GLY A 10 30.14 -16.00 -30.15
N GLY A 11 30.66 -14.82 -29.86
CA GLY A 11 30.35 -13.63 -30.63
C GLY A 11 29.28 -12.87 -29.85
N GLY A 12 29.72 -12.14 -28.83
CA GLY A 12 28.85 -11.34 -27.98
C GLY A 12 29.72 -10.50 -27.06
N SER A 13 30.04 -9.29 -27.51
CA SER A 13 30.58 -8.26 -26.65
C SER A 13 29.62 -8.07 -25.47
N SER A 14 29.98 -8.60 -24.30
CA SER A 14 29.43 -8.14 -23.04
C SER A 14 29.96 -6.72 -22.82
N LYS A 15 29.39 -5.76 -23.57
CA LYS A 15 29.34 -4.36 -23.18
C LYS A 15 28.75 -4.43 -21.78
N SER A 16 29.59 -4.24 -20.76
CA SER A 16 29.19 -4.24 -19.37
C SER A 16 27.95 -3.36 -19.27
N ARG A 17 26.76 -3.97 -19.11
CA ARG A 17 25.58 -3.20 -18.71
C ARG A 17 26.01 -2.63 -17.37
N ALA A 18 26.27 -1.33 -17.34
CA ALA A 18 26.52 -0.62 -16.10
C ALA A 18 25.42 -1.06 -15.12
N ALA A 19 25.79 -1.30 -13.86
CA ALA A 19 24.79 -1.60 -12.85
C ALA A 19 23.69 -0.51 -12.94
N PRO A 20 22.41 -0.89 -12.92
CA PRO A 20 21.33 0.07 -13.03
C PRO A 20 21.53 1.14 -11.97
N SER A 21 21.35 2.41 -12.35
CA SER A 21 21.50 3.49 -11.39
C SER A 21 20.44 3.36 -10.29
N PRO A 22 20.69 3.86 -9.06
CA PRO A 22 19.68 3.88 -8.01
C PRO A 22 18.37 4.54 -8.47
N GLN A 23 18.46 5.57 -9.32
CA GLN A 23 17.32 6.26 -9.92
C GLN A 23 16.53 5.37 -10.90
N GLU A 24 17.21 4.57 -11.73
CA GLU A 24 16.55 3.62 -12.64
C GLU A 24 15.87 2.50 -11.85
N ALA A 25 16.55 1.98 -10.81
CA ALA A 25 15.97 0.98 -9.91
C ALA A 25 14.73 1.53 -9.20
N LEU A 26 14.79 2.78 -8.72
CA LEU A 26 13.68 3.46 -8.05
C LEU A 26 12.47 3.63 -8.98
N ALA A 27 12.70 4.06 -10.22
CA ALA A 27 11.65 4.20 -11.22
C ALA A 27 10.96 2.86 -11.52
N ARG A 28 11.73 1.78 -11.67
CA ARG A 28 11.18 0.43 -11.88
C ARG A 28 10.38 -0.07 -10.69
N LEU A 29 10.84 0.18 -9.46
CA LEU A 29 10.10 -0.19 -8.25
C LEU A 29 8.75 0.51 -8.19
N ARG A 30 8.70 1.82 -8.49
CA ARG A 30 7.44 2.59 -8.56
C ARG A 30 6.48 2.08 -9.64
N GLU A 31 7.00 1.73 -10.82
CA GLU A 31 6.19 1.13 -11.88
C GLU A 31 5.60 -0.23 -11.45
N THR A 32 6.40 -1.07 -10.78
CA THR A 32 5.91 -2.35 -10.25
C THR A 32 4.89 -2.18 -9.14
N GLU A 33 5.06 -1.19 -8.27
CA GLU A 33 4.12 -0.83 -7.21
C GLU A 33 2.77 -0.39 -7.81
N GLU A 34 2.77 0.48 -8.82
CA GLU A 34 1.55 0.90 -9.51
C GLU A 34 0.82 -0.28 -10.17
N MET A 35 1.57 -1.18 -10.83
CA MET A 35 1.02 -2.39 -11.44
C MET A 35 0.41 -3.34 -10.40
N LEU A 36 1.08 -3.54 -9.27
CA LEU A 36 0.57 -4.35 -8.17
C LEU A 36 -0.65 -3.70 -7.50
N GLY A 37 -0.68 -2.38 -7.35
CA GLY A 37 -1.84 -1.64 -6.84
C GLY A 37 -3.08 -1.82 -7.73
N LYS A 38 -2.94 -1.70 -9.05
CA LYS A 38 -4.03 -1.99 -10.01
C LYS A 38 -4.52 -3.44 -9.90
N LYS A 39 -3.59 -4.38 -9.68
CA LYS A 39 -3.93 -5.81 -9.52
C LYS A 39 -4.64 -6.08 -8.19
N GLN A 40 -4.26 -5.41 -7.11
CA GLN A 40 -4.94 -5.44 -5.83
C GLN A 40 -6.40 -4.97 -5.98
N GLU A 41 -6.63 -3.80 -6.58
CA GLU A 41 -7.98 -3.28 -6.82
C GLU A 41 -8.83 -4.25 -7.66
N TYR A 42 -8.23 -4.84 -8.70
CA TYR A 42 -8.89 -5.87 -9.49
C TYR A 42 -9.33 -7.08 -8.63
N LEU A 43 -8.45 -7.59 -7.76
CA LEU A 43 -8.74 -8.73 -6.90
C LEU A 43 -9.82 -8.39 -5.87
N GLU A 44 -9.78 -7.22 -5.26
CA GLU A 44 -10.82 -6.73 -4.34
C GLU A 44 -12.20 -6.69 -5.02
N ASN A 45 -12.26 -6.13 -6.23
CA ASN A 45 -13.47 -6.13 -7.05
C ASN A 45 -13.96 -7.55 -7.40
N ARG A 46 -13.06 -8.52 -7.61
CA ARG A 46 -13.43 -9.93 -7.81
C ARG A 46 -13.95 -10.57 -6.53
N ILE A 47 -13.34 -10.29 -5.38
CA ILE A 47 -13.78 -10.76 -4.06
C ILE A 47 -15.20 -10.29 -3.76
N GLN A 48 -15.48 -9.00 -3.98
CA GLN A 48 -16.83 -8.43 -3.78
C GLN A 48 -17.87 -9.09 -4.70
N ARG A 49 -17.52 -9.30 -5.98
CA ARG A 49 -18.39 -10.01 -6.93
C ARG A 49 -18.70 -11.44 -6.48
N GLU A 50 -17.70 -12.23 -6.11
CA GLU A 50 -17.93 -13.60 -5.63
C GLU A 50 -18.74 -13.63 -4.33
N LEU A 51 -18.54 -12.66 -3.44
CA LEU A 51 -19.34 -12.51 -2.23
C LEU A 51 -20.82 -12.25 -2.56
N SER A 52 -21.10 -11.36 -3.52
CA SER A 52 -22.47 -11.08 -3.97
C SER A 52 -23.13 -12.31 -4.62
N LEU A 53 -22.39 -13.08 -5.42
CA LEU A 53 -22.85 -14.33 -6.02
C LEU A 53 -23.16 -15.38 -4.95
N ALA A 54 -22.29 -15.51 -3.95
CA ALA A 54 -22.52 -16.40 -2.82
C ALA A 54 -23.79 -16.04 -2.05
N LYS A 55 -24.01 -14.75 -1.76
CA LYS A 55 -25.23 -14.24 -1.13
C LYS A 55 -26.48 -14.53 -1.97
N LYS A 56 -26.42 -14.30 -3.29
CA LYS A 56 -27.53 -14.54 -4.23
C LYS A 56 -27.93 -16.01 -4.33
N HIS A 57 -26.95 -16.91 -4.33
CA HIS A 57 -27.20 -18.35 -4.47
C HIS A 57 -27.37 -19.08 -3.13
N GLY A 58 -27.04 -18.46 -1.99
CA GLY A 58 -27.02 -19.11 -0.67
C GLY A 58 -28.34 -19.78 -0.27
N THR A 59 -29.48 -19.21 -0.65
CA THR A 59 -30.82 -19.73 -0.28
C THR A 59 -31.41 -20.71 -1.31
N ARG A 60 -30.95 -20.67 -2.57
CA ARG A 60 -31.55 -21.43 -3.68
C ARG A 60 -30.65 -22.51 -4.27
N ASN A 61 -29.34 -22.32 -4.20
CA ASN A 61 -28.36 -23.23 -4.80
C ASN A 61 -27.06 -23.24 -3.97
N LYS A 62 -27.05 -24.09 -2.94
CA LYS A 62 -25.92 -24.27 -2.03
C LYS A 62 -24.62 -24.63 -2.75
N ARG A 63 -24.68 -25.44 -3.82
CA ARG A 63 -23.50 -25.84 -4.61
C ARG A 63 -22.85 -24.65 -5.31
N ALA A 64 -23.66 -23.80 -5.96
CA ALA A 64 -23.16 -22.59 -6.62
C ALA A 64 -22.59 -21.58 -5.61
N ALA A 65 -23.24 -21.41 -4.46
CA ALA A 65 -22.74 -20.56 -3.38
C ALA A 65 -21.39 -21.03 -2.84
N LEU A 66 -21.22 -22.35 -2.61
CA LEU A 66 -19.94 -22.92 -2.17
C LEU A 66 -18.82 -22.72 -3.20
N GLN A 67 -19.11 -22.83 -4.50
CA GLN A 67 -18.11 -22.56 -5.53
C GLN A 67 -17.69 -21.09 -5.56
N ALA A 68 -18.63 -20.16 -5.40
CA ALA A 68 -18.32 -18.73 -5.30
C ALA A 68 -17.45 -18.43 -4.08
N LEU A 69 -17.75 -19.01 -2.91
CA LEU A 69 -16.93 -18.87 -1.70
C LEU A 69 -15.51 -19.45 -1.87
N LYS A 70 -15.35 -20.57 -2.58
CA LYS A 70 -14.02 -21.12 -2.90
C LYS A 70 -13.22 -20.17 -3.79
N ARG A 71 -13.84 -19.57 -4.80
CA ARG A 71 -13.18 -18.56 -5.65
C ARG A 71 -12.81 -17.31 -4.86
N LYS A 72 -13.72 -16.81 -4.01
CA LYS A 72 -13.45 -15.71 -3.07
C LYS A 72 -12.20 -15.98 -2.24
N LYS A 73 -12.14 -17.13 -1.54
CA LYS A 73 -10.99 -17.54 -0.71
C LYS A 73 -9.67 -17.59 -1.51
N ARG A 74 -9.72 -18.01 -2.78
CA ARG A 74 -8.53 -18.02 -3.65
C ARG A 74 -8.06 -16.60 -3.98
N TYR A 75 -8.97 -15.68 -4.29
CA TYR A 75 -8.61 -14.28 -4.54
C TYR A 75 -8.10 -13.60 -3.27
N GLU A 76 -8.69 -13.86 -2.11
CA GLU A 76 -8.18 -13.35 -0.81
C GLU A 76 -6.75 -13.80 -0.55
N LYS A 77 -6.42 -15.06 -0.82
CA LYS A 77 -5.04 -15.55 -0.69
C LYS A 77 -4.08 -14.85 -1.65
N GLN A 78 -4.52 -14.55 -2.88
CA GLN A 78 -3.72 -13.81 -3.85
C GLN A 78 -3.53 -12.35 -3.43
N LEU A 79 -4.56 -11.73 -2.84
CA LEU A 79 -4.51 -10.37 -2.31
C LEU A 79 -3.45 -10.28 -1.20
N THR A 80 -3.50 -11.14 -0.19
CA THR A 80 -2.50 -11.19 0.88
C THR A 80 -1.07 -11.38 0.38
N GLN A 81 -0.89 -12.14 -0.71
CA GLN A 81 0.43 -12.31 -1.34
C GLN A 81 0.91 -11.01 -2.02
N ILE A 82 0.00 -10.27 -2.66
CA ILE A 82 0.32 -8.98 -3.26
C ILE A 82 0.64 -7.96 -2.16
N ASP A 83 -0.14 -7.90 -1.08
CA ASP A 83 0.09 -7.00 0.04
C ASP A 83 1.50 -7.20 0.62
N GLY A 84 1.90 -8.44 0.90
CA GLY A 84 3.25 -8.73 1.39
C GLY A 84 4.35 -8.41 0.37
N THR A 85 4.06 -8.53 -0.93
CA THR A 85 5.01 -8.14 -1.99
C THR A 85 5.15 -6.62 -2.08
N LEU A 86 4.05 -5.88 -1.94
CA LEU A 86 4.03 -4.42 -1.91
C LEU A 86 4.84 -3.89 -0.73
N SER A 87 4.62 -4.40 0.50
CA SER A 87 5.41 -4.01 1.67
C SER A 87 6.91 -4.27 1.49
N THR A 88 7.27 -5.35 0.79
CA THR A 88 8.68 -5.64 0.48
C THR A 88 9.25 -4.62 -0.51
N ILE A 89 8.49 -4.22 -1.53
CA ILE A 89 8.89 -3.20 -2.52
C ILE A 89 9.02 -1.83 -1.87
N GLU A 90 8.08 -1.46 -1.00
CA GLU A 90 8.11 -0.21 -0.23
C GLU A 90 9.37 -0.12 0.63
N PHE A 91 9.69 -1.17 1.39
CA PHE A 91 10.92 -1.26 2.17
C PHE A 91 12.18 -1.11 1.30
N GLN A 92 12.21 -1.79 0.15
CA GLN A 92 13.34 -1.68 -0.79
C GLN A 92 13.48 -0.27 -1.39
N ARG A 93 12.35 0.39 -1.66
CA ARG A 93 12.29 1.75 -2.18
C ARG A 93 12.88 2.73 -1.18
N GLU A 94 12.42 2.66 0.07
CA GLU A 94 12.91 3.49 1.16
C GLU A 94 14.42 3.28 1.40
N ALA A 95 14.88 2.04 1.43
CA ALA A 95 16.30 1.73 1.57
C ALA A 95 17.16 2.34 0.45
N LEU A 96 16.67 2.32 -0.80
CA LEU A 96 17.36 2.93 -1.93
C LEU A 96 17.32 4.46 -1.90
N GLU A 97 16.21 5.07 -1.49
CA GLU A 97 16.08 6.52 -1.33
C GLU A 97 17.00 7.03 -0.22
N ASN A 98 17.07 6.33 0.91
CA ASN A 98 17.99 6.61 2.01
C ASN A 98 19.45 6.46 1.58
N SER A 99 19.77 5.37 0.86
CA SER A 99 21.12 5.18 0.32
C SER A 99 21.51 6.29 -0.65
N HIS A 100 20.62 6.74 -1.53
CA HIS A 100 20.91 7.81 -2.47
C HIS A 100 21.20 9.13 -1.74
N THR A 101 20.34 9.49 -0.77
CA THR A 101 20.52 10.69 0.06
C THR A 101 21.84 10.65 0.82
N ASN A 102 22.17 9.52 1.46
CA ASN A 102 23.43 9.35 2.18
C ASN A 102 24.65 9.48 1.27
N THR A 103 24.60 8.94 0.05
CA THR A 103 25.69 9.10 -0.92
C THR A 103 25.90 10.54 -1.35
N GLU A 104 24.82 11.32 -1.54
CA GLU A 104 24.91 12.73 -1.89
C GLU A 104 25.46 13.57 -0.73
N VAL A 105 25.05 13.28 0.52
CA VAL A 105 25.60 13.93 1.72
C VAL A 105 27.12 13.70 1.79
N LEU A 106 27.57 12.45 1.67
CA LEU A 106 29.01 12.12 1.70
C LEU A 106 29.78 12.78 0.55
N ARG A 107 29.19 12.85 -0.64
CA ARG A 107 29.78 13.53 -1.79
C ARG A 107 29.96 15.03 -1.51
N ASN A 108 28.95 15.68 -0.93
CA ASN A 108 28.99 17.10 -0.58
C ASN A 108 30.00 17.38 0.53
N MET A 109 30.08 16.53 1.56
CA MET A 109 31.11 16.61 2.59
C MET A 109 32.52 16.47 1.98
N GLY A 110 32.71 15.55 1.03
CA GLY A 110 33.98 15.38 0.32
C GLY A 110 34.37 16.61 -0.52
N LEU A 111 33.39 17.29 -1.13
CA LEU A 111 33.62 18.56 -1.83
C LEU A 111 33.98 19.68 -0.84
N ALA A 112 33.27 19.79 0.27
CA ALA A 112 33.56 20.76 1.33
C ALA A 112 34.96 20.56 1.92
N ALA A 113 35.34 19.31 2.22
CA ALA A 113 36.67 18.99 2.73
C ALA A 113 37.79 19.36 1.73
N LYS A 114 37.57 19.14 0.43
CA LYS A 114 38.52 19.56 -0.62
C LYS A 114 38.62 21.09 -0.72
N ALA A 115 37.51 21.80 -0.63
CA ALA A 115 37.50 23.26 -0.63
C ALA A 115 38.22 23.81 0.60
N MET A 116 37.94 23.26 1.79
CA MET A 116 38.65 23.64 3.01
C MET A 116 40.16 23.36 2.89
N LYS A 117 40.56 22.20 2.35
CA LYS A 117 41.98 21.90 2.13
C LYS A 117 42.66 22.93 1.21
N ALA A 118 42.01 23.32 0.11
CA ALA A 118 42.55 24.31 -0.81
C ALA A 118 42.68 25.72 -0.17
N VAL A 119 41.75 26.10 0.71
CA VAL A 119 41.87 27.34 1.51
C VAL A 119 43.08 27.27 2.44
N HIS A 120 43.28 26.15 3.14
CA HIS A 120 44.41 25.96 4.06
C HIS A 120 45.77 25.90 3.34
N GLU A 121 45.83 25.29 2.16
CA GLU A 121 47.06 25.19 1.36
C GLU A 121 47.49 26.56 0.79
N ASN A 122 46.54 27.47 0.60
CA ASN A 122 46.78 28.85 0.16
C ASN A 122 46.94 29.86 1.33
N MET A 123 46.92 29.40 2.59
CA MET A 123 47.16 30.26 3.75
C MET A 123 48.64 30.25 4.13
N ASP A 124 49.32 31.39 3.91
CA ASP A 124 50.69 31.63 4.36
C ASP A 124 50.84 31.41 5.88
N VAL A 125 51.97 30.82 6.29
CA VAL A 125 52.30 30.43 7.68
C VAL A 125 52.17 31.59 8.68
N ASN A 126 52.34 32.84 8.24
CA ASN A 126 52.20 34.03 9.08
C ASN A 126 50.75 34.39 9.44
N LYS A 127 49.75 33.75 8.82
CA LYS A 127 48.32 33.89 9.16
C LYS A 127 47.79 32.68 9.96
N ILE A 128 48.65 31.70 10.25
CA ILE A 128 48.26 30.50 11.00
C ILE A 128 47.99 30.82 12.46
N ASP A 129 48.68 31.78 13.08
CA ASP A 129 48.41 32.14 14.49
C ASP A 129 47.03 32.82 14.64
N ASP A 130 46.68 33.75 13.74
CA ASP A 130 45.34 34.36 13.69
C ASP A 130 44.25 33.31 13.38
N LEU A 131 44.55 32.37 12.47
CA LEU A 131 43.63 31.27 12.13
C LEU A 131 43.52 30.22 13.23
N MET A 132 44.58 29.91 13.98
CA MET A 132 44.51 28.98 15.11
C MET A 132 43.60 29.56 16.19
N GLN A 133 43.65 30.88 16.40
CA GLN A 133 42.73 31.57 17.29
C GLN A 133 41.28 31.48 16.79
N GLU A 134 41.05 31.67 15.49
CA GLU A 134 39.73 31.57 14.84
C GLU A 134 39.21 30.12 14.73
N ILE A 135 40.09 29.12 14.58
CA ILE A 135 39.77 27.67 14.59
C ILE A 135 39.40 27.21 15.99
N THR A 136 40.04 27.75 17.03
CA THR A 136 39.68 27.41 18.41
C THR A 136 38.28 27.95 18.74
N GLU A 137 37.96 29.19 18.31
CA GLU A 137 36.59 29.73 18.39
C GLU A 137 35.60 28.95 17.51
N GLN A 138 35.98 28.49 16.31
CA GLN A 138 35.09 27.70 15.45
C GLN A 138 34.94 26.23 15.88
N GLN A 139 35.91 25.63 16.58
CA GLN A 139 35.75 24.32 17.18
C GLN A 139 34.75 24.35 18.32
N ASP A 140 34.73 25.43 19.12
CA ASP A 140 33.71 25.64 20.16
C ASP A 140 32.32 25.82 19.54
N ILE A 141 32.20 26.57 18.43
CA ILE A 141 30.93 26.70 17.68
C ILE A 141 30.53 25.37 17.02
N ALA A 142 31.48 24.60 16.49
CA ALA A 142 31.19 23.30 15.88
C ALA A 142 30.78 22.25 16.93
N GLN A 143 31.33 22.32 18.14
CA GLN A 143 30.86 21.53 19.29
C GLN A 143 29.47 22.00 19.73
N GLU A 144 29.24 23.30 19.87
CA GLU A 144 27.92 23.87 20.19
C GLU A 144 26.86 23.50 19.13
N ILE A 145 27.22 23.51 17.84
CA ILE A 145 26.37 23.05 16.74
C ILE A 145 26.19 21.54 16.79
N SER A 146 27.23 20.74 17.02
CA SER A 146 27.11 19.28 17.11
C SER A 146 26.28 18.84 18.33
N GLU A 147 26.33 19.60 19.42
CA GLU A 147 25.58 19.36 20.65
C GLU A 147 24.13 19.87 20.50
N ALA A 148 23.92 21.03 19.87
CA ALA A 148 22.59 21.53 19.49
C ALA A 148 21.93 20.68 18.39
N PHE A 149 22.71 20.10 17.49
CA PHE A 149 22.25 19.17 16.46
C PHE A 149 22.06 17.77 17.02
N SER A 150 22.84 17.31 18.01
CA SER A 150 22.53 16.05 18.74
C SER A 150 21.32 16.19 19.67
N GLN A 151 21.10 17.39 20.25
CA GLN A 151 19.88 17.70 20.99
C GLN A 151 18.65 17.85 20.08
N ARG A 152 18.81 18.37 18.86
CA ARG A 152 17.71 18.47 17.86
C ARG A 152 17.52 17.22 17.01
N VAL A 153 18.57 16.43 16.82
CA VAL A 153 18.59 15.11 16.18
C VAL A 153 18.77 14.06 17.27
N GLY A 154 17.92 14.16 18.29
CA GLY A 154 17.59 13.07 19.19
C GLY A 154 16.83 11.99 18.42
N PHE A 155 17.50 11.34 17.47
CA PHE A 155 17.08 10.04 16.91
C PHE A 155 17.54 8.91 17.85
N GLY A 156 17.29 9.11 19.14
CA GLY A 156 17.56 8.18 20.22
C GLY A 156 16.39 8.18 21.18
N ASP A 157 15.39 7.36 20.85
CA ASP A 157 14.64 6.53 21.81
C ASP A 157 13.69 7.18 22.84
N ASP A 158 12.97 8.25 22.47
CA ASP A 158 11.94 8.86 23.36
C ASP A 158 10.54 8.96 22.71
N PHE A 159 10.16 8.03 21.83
CA PHE A 159 8.74 7.82 21.56
C PHE A 159 8.28 6.60 22.36
N ASP A 160 7.43 6.83 23.34
CA ASP A 160 6.78 5.75 24.06
C ASP A 160 5.83 5.03 23.08
N GLU A 161 6.15 3.78 22.74
CA GLU A 161 5.32 2.96 21.84
C GLU A 161 3.88 2.85 22.37
N ASP A 162 3.67 2.92 23.70
CA ASP A 162 2.34 2.90 24.31
C ASP A 162 1.57 4.21 24.08
N GLU A 163 2.26 5.36 24.08
CA GLU A 163 1.66 6.67 23.77
C GLU A 163 1.27 6.75 22.28
N LEU A 164 2.14 6.26 21.40
CA LEU A 164 1.86 6.20 19.96
C LEU A 164 0.71 5.25 19.63
N MET A 165 0.61 4.11 20.32
CA MET A 165 -0.52 3.19 20.14
C MET A 165 -1.84 3.81 20.64
N ALA A 166 -1.81 4.55 21.75
CA ALA A 166 -2.98 5.25 22.26
C ALA A 166 -3.46 6.35 21.27
N GLU A 167 -2.54 7.13 20.70
CA GLU A 167 -2.85 8.14 19.69
C GLU A 167 -3.45 7.51 18.42
N LEU A 168 -2.89 6.37 17.97
CA LEU A 168 -3.40 5.63 16.83
C LEU A 168 -4.83 5.12 17.07
N GLU A 169 -5.11 4.57 18.26
CA GLU A 169 -6.44 4.07 18.63
C GLU A 169 -7.48 5.22 18.71
N GLU A 170 -7.07 6.39 19.20
CA GLU A 170 -7.92 7.58 19.22
C GLU A 170 -8.28 8.06 17.79
N LEU A 171 -7.30 8.11 16.89
CA LEU A 171 -7.52 8.47 15.48
C LEU A 171 -8.44 7.47 14.75
N GLU A 172 -8.27 6.17 15.01
CA GLU A 172 -9.16 5.13 14.48
C GLU A 172 -10.59 5.29 15.01
N GLN A 173 -10.74 5.57 16.31
CA GLN A 173 -12.04 5.76 16.93
C GLN A 173 -12.74 7.03 16.43
N GLU A 174 -12.00 8.12 16.21
CA GLU A 174 -12.54 9.33 15.58
C GLU A 174 -13.05 9.06 14.16
N GLU A 175 -12.30 8.29 13.37
CA GLU A 175 -12.71 7.94 12.01
C GLU A 175 -13.96 7.05 12.00
N LEU A 176 -14.03 6.09 12.93
CA LEU A 176 -15.21 5.24 13.15
C LEU A 176 -16.42 6.07 13.61
N ASN A 177 -16.22 7.04 14.51
CA ASN A 177 -17.28 7.93 14.97
C ASN A 177 -17.78 8.83 13.85
N LYS A 178 -16.89 9.41 13.02
CA LYS A 178 -17.24 10.16 11.80
C LYS A 178 -18.03 9.30 10.82
N LYS A 179 -17.62 8.03 10.65
CA LYS A 179 -18.37 7.04 9.84
C LYS A 179 -19.74 6.74 10.45
N MET A 180 -19.87 6.63 11.77
CA MET A 180 -21.14 6.38 12.48
C MET A 180 -22.08 7.58 12.51
N THR A 181 -21.59 8.81 12.63
CA THR A 181 -22.43 10.02 12.53
C THR A 181 -23.03 10.20 11.15
N ASN A 182 -22.39 9.61 10.13
CA ASN A 182 -22.92 9.54 8.77
C ASN A 182 -23.92 8.38 8.56
N ILE A 183 -24.09 7.50 9.56
CA ILE A 183 -25.16 6.50 9.57
C ILE A 183 -26.42 7.15 10.13
N ARG A 184 -27.26 7.65 9.22
CA ARG A 184 -28.65 8.05 9.55
C ARG A 184 -29.40 6.80 10.01
N LEU A 185 -29.57 6.63 11.32
CA LEU A 185 -30.41 5.56 11.85
C LEU A 185 -31.86 5.76 11.35
N PRO A 186 -32.53 4.72 10.85
CA PRO A 186 -33.94 4.81 10.47
C PRO A 186 -34.79 5.09 11.72
N SER A 187 -35.66 6.10 11.63
CA SER A 187 -36.61 6.43 12.67
C SER A 187 -37.51 5.24 12.95
N VAL A 188 -37.38 4.64 14.14
CA VAL A 188 -38.27 3.57 14.60
C VAL A 188 -39.61 4.19 15.00
N PRO A 189 -40.75 3.65 14.51
CA PRO A 189 -42.05 4.16 14.89
C PRO A 189 -42.31 3.87 16.38
N SER A 190 -42.63 4.91 17.14
CA SER A 190 -43.14 4.79 18.52
C SER A 190 -44.55 4.20 18.50
N SER A 191 -44.68 2.89 18.31
CA SER A 191 -45.94 2.18 18.61
C SER A 191 -45.80 1.50 19.97
N SER A 192 -46.58 1.97 20.95
CA SER A 192 -46.76 1.33 22.25
C SER A 192 -47.04 -0.17 22.09
N LEU A 193 -46.33 -0.99 22.86
CA LEU A 193 -46.52 -2.44 22.92
C LEU A 193 -47.98 -2.79 23.24
N PRO A 194 -48.63 -3.70 22.50
CA PRO A 194 -49.95 -4.19 22.87
C PRO A 194 -49.83 -5.11 24.10
N ALA A 195 -50.74 -4.91 25.05
CA ALA A 195 -50.84 -5.72 26.27
C ALA A 195 -51.04 -7.21 25.96
N GLN A 196 -50.43 -8.03 26.82
CA GLN A 196 -50.42 -9.49 26.82
C GLN A 196 -51.84 -10.11 26.79
N PRO A 197 -52.06 -11.28 26.14
CA PRO A 197 -53.40 -11.74 25.81
C PRO A 197 -54.04 -12.57 26.93
N ASP A 198 -55.31 -12.29 27.22
CA ASP A 198 -56.21 -13.23 27.90
C ASP A 198 -56.70 -14.32 26.94
N ARG A 199 -56.72 -15.54 27.45
CA ARG A 199 -57.13 -16.77 26.76
C ARG A 199 -58.65 -16.87 26.63
N VAL A 200 -59.17 -17.24 25.45
CA VAL A 200 -60.15 -18.34 25.27
C VAL A 200 -60.28 -18.76 23.78
N PRO A 201 -60.50 -20.06 23.48
CA PRO A 201 -60.49 -20.60 22.12
C PRO A 201 -61.90 -20.69 21.49
N GLY A 202 -62.02 -20.40 20.19
CA GLY A 202 -63.24 -20.73 19.46
C GLY A 202 -63.35 -20.22 18.02
N ARG A 203 -63.25 -21.17 17.07
CA ARG A 203 -64.08 -21.27 15.84
C ARG A 203 -63.69 -20.45 14.58
N MET A 204 -63.24 -21.15 13.54
CA MET A 204 -63.18 -20.81 12.09
C MET A 204 -64.61 -20.78 11.46
N PRO A 205 -64.90 -20.34 10.19
CA PRO A 205 -64.04 -20.31 8.96
C PRO A 205 -64.31 -19.23 7.84
N SER A 206 -63.49 -19.28 6.75
CA SER A 206 -63.75 -18.93 5.30
C SER A 206 -63.77 -17.43 4.88
N VAL A 207 -63.36 -16.91 3.69
CA VAL A 207 -63.10 -17.36 2.28
C VAL A 207 -62.17 -16.30 1.54
N PRO A 208 -61.84 -16.35 0.21
CA PRO A 208 -60.54 -15.96 -0.37
C PRO A 208 -60.54 -14.68 -1.26
N SER A 209 -59.37 -14.21 -1.71
CA SER A 209 -59.30 -13.34 -2.93
C SER A 209 -57.93 -13.30 -3.64
N SER A 210 -57.94 -13.81 -4.88
CA SER A 210 -57.37 -13.28 -6.14
C SER A 210 -55.94 -12.68 -6.23
N ALA A 211 -55.08 -13.44 -6.92
CA ALA A 211 -54.21 -13.08 -8.07
C ALA A 211 -53.68 -11.64 -8.28
N HIS A 212 -52.37 -11.53 -8.54
CA HIS A 212 -51.83 -10.82 -9.73
C HIS A 212 -50.44 -11.33 -10.12
N ARG A 213 -50.25 -11.44 -11.44
CA ARG A 213 -49.08 -11.95 -12.18
C ARG A 213 -48.40 -10.76 -12.88
N ALA A 214 -47.07 -10.72 -12.95
CA ALA A 214 -46.35 -9.94 -13.97
C ALA A 214 -44.96 -10.53 -14.31
N ARG A 215 -44.69 -10.57 -15.62
CA ARG A 215 -43.52 -11.04 -16.39
C ARG A 215 -42.31 -10.09 -16.23
N ALA A 216 -41.06 -10.58 -16.15
CA ALA A 216 -40.08 -10.94 -17.20
C ALA A 216 -39.38 -9.76 -17.91
N ALA A 217 -38.07 -9.64 -17.71
CA ALA A 217 -37.11 -8.98 -18.62
C ALA A 217 -35.67 -9.46 -18.30
N SER A 218 -35.03 -10.19 -19.21
CA SER A 218 -33.58 -10.44 -19.19
C SER A 218 -33.10 -10.92 -20.55
N SER A 219 -32.48 -10.01 -21.33
CA SER A 219 -31.67 -10.40 -22.51
C SER A 219 -30.62 -9.36 -22.93
N ARG A 220 -30.26 -8.36 -22.12
CA ARG A 220 -29.25 -7.34 -22.50
C ARG A 220 -27.85 -7.53 -21.90
N ARG A 221 -27.67 -8.53 -21.03
CA ARG A 221 -26.45 -8.64 -20.20
C ARG A 221 -25.35 -9.52 -20.78
N ALA A 222 -25.62 -10.22 -21.88
CA ALA A 222 -24.66 -11.15 -22.49
C ALA A 222 -23.77 -10.47 -23.54
N GLU A 223 -24.17 -9.33 -24.08
CA GLU A 223 -23.42 -8.63 -25.14
C GLU A 223 -22.33 -7.71 -24.55
N GLU A 224 -22.51 -7.19 -23.32
CA GLU A 224 -21.51 -6.34 -22.64
C GLU A 224 -20.27 -7.12 -22.16
N GLU A 225 -20.38 -8.43 -21.95
CA GLU A 225 -19.30 -9.26 -21.39
C GLU A 225 -18.18 -9.57 -22.41
N ASP A 226 -18.46 -9.50 -23.71
CA ASP A 226 -17.50 -9.81 -24.78
C ASP A 226 -16.64 -8.59 -25.19
N ASP A 227 -17.13 -7.38 -24.96
CA ASP A 227 -16.41 -6.15 -25.33
C ASP A 227 -15.34 -5.78 -24.30
N ASP A 228 -15.59 -6.02 -23.00
CA ASP A 228 -14.62 -5.79 -21.93
C ASP A 228 -13.39 -6.72 -22.03
N ILE A 229 -13.60 -7.96 -22.48
CA ILE A 229 -12.53 -8.95 -22.66
C ILE A 229 -11.61 -8.54 -23.82
N LYS A 230 -12.16 -7.96 -24.88
CA LYS A 230 -11.37 -7.48 -26.04
C LYS A 230 -10.57 -6.24 -25.71
N GLN A 231 -11.10 -5.33 -24.87
CA GLN A 231 -10.37 -4.13 -24.45
C GLN A 231 -9.16 -4.47 -23.57
N LEU A 232 -9.28 -5.48 -22.70
CA LEU A 232 -8.17 -5.93 -21.86
C LEU A 232 -7.06 -6.64 -22.65
N ALA A 233 -7.41 -7.35 -23.73
CA ALA A 233 -6.43 -8.03 -24.57
C ALA A 233 -5.60 -7.06 -25.43
N ALA A 234 -6.16 -5.92 -25.82
CA ALA A 234 -5.50 -4.92 -26.67
C ALA A 234 -4.40 -4.11 -25.95
N TRP A 235 -4.39 -4.13 -24.62
CA TRP A 235 -3.38 -3.44 -23.80
C TRP A 235 -2.18 -4.32 -23.43
N ALA A 236 -2.21 -5.60 -23.81
CA ALA A 236 -1.17 -6.59 -23.49
C ALA A 236 -0.16 -6.81 -24.63
N THR A 237 -0.24 -6.02 -25.71
CA THR A 237 0.70 -6.01 -26.87
C THR A 237 1.34 -4.65 -27.02
#